data_AF-A0A536PM20-F1
#
_entry.id   AF-A0A536PM20-F1
#
_cell.length_a   1.000
_cell.length_b   1.000
_cell.length_c   1.000
_cell.angle_alpha   90.00
_cell.angle_beta   90.00
_cell.angle_gamma   90.00
#
_symmetry.space_group_name_H-M   'P 1'
#
loop_
_entity.id
_entity.type
_entity.pdbx_description
1 polymer ?
#
loop_
_entity_poly.entity_id
_entity_poly.type
_entity_poly.pdbx_seq_one_letter_code
_entity_poly.pdbx_strand_id
1 'polypeptide(L)'
;MSIGRLRVLALATSALMLAAALNETLGYVFFILDHPGTGFQTYVPITLIGAVPFLVTGLLIGLAARGLAPGSGSSEQLVQRIRTASAFGLLPIAIGGFWSGLGLALLGADSNSSAGIAVFVYQFILVAAVLADLAVLVASFLVKPAPISS
;
A
#
# COMPACT_ATOMS: atom_id res chain seq x y z
N MET A 1 21.99 3.23 5.67
CA MET A 1 21.13 2.06 5.41
C MET A 1 21.82 1.16 4.39
N SER A 2 21.74 -0.17 4.50
CA SER A 2 22.27 -1.07 3.45
C SER A 2 21.20 -1.36 2.38
N ILE A 3 21.63 -1.64 1.15
CA ILE A 3 20.72 -1.99 0.04
C ILE A 3 19.85 -3.21 0.40
N GLY A 4 20.43 -4.23 1.03
CA GLY A 4 19.69 -5.42 1.48
C GLY A 4 18.57 -5.09 2.48
N ARG A 5 18.81 -4.18 3.44
CA ARG A 5 17.78 -3.75 4.39
C ARG A 5 16.68 -2.93 3.74
N LEU A 6 17.04 -2.03 2.81
CA LEU A 6 16.05 -1.30 2.02
C LEU A 6 15.18 -2.26 1.19
N ARG A 7 15.80 -3.26 0.55
CA ARG A 7 15.08 -4.28 -0.23
C ARG A 7 14.05 -5.02 0.63
N VAL A 8 14.44 -5.51 1.79
CA VAL A 8 13.52 -6.23 2.70
C VAL A 8 12.37 -5.32 3.14
N LEU A 9 12.68 -4.09 3.55
CA LEU A 9 11.69 -3.11 3.97
C LEU A 9 10.70 -2.77 2.83
N ALA A 10 11.21 -2.56 1.61
CA ALA A 10 10.39 -2.25 0.44
C ALA A 10 9.50 -3.43 0.03
N LEU A 11 9.99 -4.67 0.10
CA LEU A 11 9.18 -5.86 -0.16
C LEU A 11 8.09 -6.06 0.90
N ALA A 12 8.42 -5.86 2.18
CA ALA A 12 7.44 -5.93 3.27
C ALA A 12 6.36 -4.85 3.09
N THR A 13 6.76 -3.63 2.73
CA THR A 13 5.85 -2.52 2.44
C THR A 13 4.94 -2.82 1.25
N SER A 14 5.50 -3.36 0.16
CA SER A 14 4.73 -3.80 -1.00
C SER A 14 3.67 -4.85 -0.63
N ALA A 15 4.03 -5.85 0.18
CA ALA A 15 3.09 -6.85 0.68
C ALA A 15 1.99 -6.24 1.57
N LEU A 16 2.35 -5.26 2.40
CA LEU A 16 1.42 -4.58 3.29
C LEU A 16 0.42 -3.71 2.51
N MET A 17 0.87 -3.04 1.44
CA MET A 17 -0.01 -2.29 0.54
C MET A 17 -0.98 -3.25 -0.20
N LEU A 18 -0.50 -4.41 -0.64
CA LEU A 18 -1.38 -5.43 -1.22
C LEU A 18 -2.42 -5.92 -0.19
N ALA A 19 -2.01 -6.18 1.05
CA ALA A 19 -2.93 -6.56 2.11
C ALA A 19 -3.97 -5.47 2.39
N ALA A 20 -3.59 -4.19 2.35
CA ALA A 20 -4.51 -3.07 2.51
C ALA A 20 -5.59 -3.08 1.42
N ALA A 21 -5.18 -3.15 0.15
CA ALA A 21 -6.09 -3.17 -1.00
C ALA A 21 -7.05 -4.36 -0.97
N LEU A 22 -6.54 -5.56 -0.62
CA LEU A 22 -7.38 -6.76 -0.50
C LEU A 22 -8.39 -6.62 0.63
N ASN A 23 -7.96 -6.15 1.80
CA ASN A 23 -8.81 -6.06 2.97
C ASN A 23 -9.89 -4.96 2.83
N GLU A 24 -9.55 -3.85 2.16
CA GLU A 24 -10.51 -2.84 1.72
C GLU A 24 -11.59 -3.44 0.81
N THR A 25 -11.14 -4.16 -0.23
CA THR A 25 -12.03 -4.78 -1.21
C THR A 25 -12.95 -5.80 -0.55
N LEU A 26 -12.42 -6.61 0.37
CA LEU A 26 -13.21 -7.55 1.16
C LEU A 26 -14.28 -6.85 2.01
N GLY A 27 -13.97 -5.71 2.63
CA GLY A 27 -14.94 -4.92 3.36
C GLY A 27 -16.16 -4.54 2.52
N TYR A 28 -15.92 -4.04 1.30
CA TYR A 28 -16.99 -3.72 0.36
C TYR A 28 -17.74 -4.95 -0.16
N VAL A 29 -17.03 -6.05 -0.43
CA VAL A 29 -17.66 -7.31 -0.86
C VAL A 29 -18.59 -7.84 0.23
N PHE A 30 -18.15 -7.90 1.49
CA PHE A 30 -19.00 -8.33 2.60
C PHE A 30 -20.18 -7.39 2.81
N PHE A 31 -19.97 -6.08 2.72
CA PHE A 31 -21.06 -5.11 2.85
C PHE A 31 -22.16 -5.34 1.79
N ILE A 32 -21.77 -5.61 0.54
CA ILE A 32 -22.72 -5.89 -0.56
C ILE A 32 -23.46 -7.22 -0.32
N LEU A 33 -22.77 -8.25 0.19
CA LEU A 33 -23.39 -9.53 0.53
C LEU A 33 -24.40 -9.39 1.67
N ASP A 34 -24.12 -8.53 2.65
CA ASP A 34 -25.04 -8.24 3.76
C ASP A 34 -26.21 -7.34 3.34
N HIS A 35 -26.10 -6.63 2.20
CA HIS A 35 -27.13 -5.70 1.68
C HIS A 35 -27.52 -6.04 0.23
N PRO A 36 -28.12 -7.22 -0.01
CA PRO A 36 -28.51 -7.66 -1.35
C PRO A 36 -29.55 -6.70 -1.94
N GLY A 37 -29.24 -6.11 -3.10
CA GLY A 37 -30.09 -5.12 -3.78
C GLY A 37 -29.47 -3.71 -3.86
N THR A 38 -28.41 -3.45 -3.10
CA THR A 38 -27.56 -2.29 -3.34
C THR A 38 -26.71 -2.53 -4.58
N GLY A 39 -26.79 -1.66 -5.59
CA GLY A 39 -26.09 -1.87 -6.85
C GLY A 39 -24.58 -1.87 -6.66
N PHE A 40 -23.90 -2.95 -7.08
CA PHE A 40 -22.44 -3.09 -7.03
C PHE A 40 -21.69 -1.85 -7.57
N GLN A 41 -22.26 -1.23 -8.60
CA GLN A 41 -21.69 -0.03 -9.25
C GLN A 41 -21.59 1.20 -8.35
N THR A 42 -22.38 1.27 -7.28
CA THR A 42 -22.34 2.39 -6.34
C THR A 42 -21.04 2.40 -5.52
N TYR A 43 -20.46 1.23 -5.26
CA TYR A 43 -19.32 1.10 -4.34
C TYR A 43 -17.98 0.89 -5.07
N VAL A 44 -18.00 0.35 -6.29
CA VAL A 44 -16.81 0.17 -7.12
C VAL A 44 -15.93 1.43 -7.22
N PRO A 45 -16.46 2.64 -7.50
CA PRO A 45 -15.62 3.83 -7.57
C PRO A 45 -14.93 4.15 -6.24
N ILE A 46 -15.59 3.91 -5.11
CA ILE A 46 -15.04 4.20 -3.77
C ILE A 46 -13.92 3.21 -3.45
N THR A 47 -14.15 1.91 -3.69
CA THR A 47 -13.12 0.87 -3.52
C THR A 47 -11.92 1.13 -4.44
N LEU A 48 -12.14 1.59 -5.67
CA LEU A 48 -11.04 1.89 -6.60
C LEU A 48 -10.21 3.10 -6.14
N ILE A 49 -10.84 4.14 -5.60
CA ILE A 49 -10.13 5.33 -5.08
C ILE A 49 -9.16 4.95 -3.95
N GLY A 50 -9.50 3.99 -3.10
CA GLY A 50 -8.60 3.51 -2.05
C GLY A 50 -7.63 2.44 -2.52
N ALA A 51 -8.12 1.36 -3.15
CA ALA A 51 -7.31 0.20 -3.47
C ALA A 51 -6.28 0.44 -4.58
N VAL A 52 -6.59 1.25 -5.60
CA VAL A 52 -5.69 1.46 -6.75
C VAL A 52 -4.37 2.12 -6.34
N PRO A 53 -4.35 3.21 -5.55
CA PRO A 53 -3.11 3.78 -5.03
C PRO A 53 -2.20 2.77 -4.33
N PHE A 54 -2.77 1.89 -3.49
CA PHE A 54 -2.01 0.83 -2.82
C PHE A 54 -1.40 -0.16 -3.82
N LEU A 55 -2.19 -0.63 -4.78
CA LEU A 55 -1.75 -1.62 -5.76
C LEU A 55 -0.65 -1.04 -6.66
N VAL A 56 -0.84 0.17 -7.19
CA VAL A 56 0.12 0.82 -8.09
C VAL A 56 1.44 1.09 -7.38
N THR A 57 1.39 1.78 -6.24
CA THR A 57 2.60 2.12 -5.48
C THR A 57 3.30 0.86 -4.97
N GLY A 58 2.54 -0.08 -4.39
CA GLY A 58 3.06 -1.34 -3.88
C GLY A 58 3.73 -2.17 -4.96
N LEU A 59 3.16 -2.23 -6.17
CA LEU A 59 3.75 -2.92 -7.30
C LEU A 59 5.06 -2.26 -7.75
N LEU A 60 5.08 -0.94 -7.91
CA LEU A 60 6.28 -0.21 -8.34
C LEU A 60 7.44 -0.38 -7.35
N ILE A 61 7.16 -0.24 -6.05
CA ILE A 61 8.13 -0.48 -4.98
C ILE A 61 8.61 -1.94 -4.99
N GLY A 62 7.68 -2.89 -5.09
CA GLY A 62 7.99 -4.32 -5.07
C GLY A 62 8.85 -4.77 -6.25
N LEU A 63 8.54 -4.30 -7.46
CA LEU A 63 9.33 -4.60 -8.67
C LEU A 63 10.74 -4.03 -8.57
N ALA A 64 10.88 -2.77 -8.15
CA ALA A 64 12.19 -2.16 -7.98
C ALA A 64 13.01 -2.84 -6.87
N ALA A 65 12.38 -3.21 -5.75
CA ALA A 65 13.03 -3.94 -4.67
C ALA A 65 13.46 -5.36 -5.06
N ARG A 66 12.68 -6.07 -5.88
CA ARG A 66 13.10 -7.36 -6.45
C ARG A 66 14.37 -7.20 -7.28
N GLY A 67 14.48 -6.11 -8.04
CA GLY A 67 15.67 -5.77 -8.83
C GLY A 67 16.93 -5.50 -8.00
N LEU A 68 16.81 -5.10 -6.72
CA LEU A 68 17.93 -4.85 -5.80
C LEU A 68 18.58 -6.14 -5.25
N ALA A 69 18.41 -7.27 -5.94
CA ALA A 69 19.01 -8.53 -5.51
C ALA A 69 20.55 -8.45 -5.52
N PRO A 70 21.24 -9.18 -4.62
CA PRO A 70 22.70 -9.20 -4.61
C PRO A 70 23.26 -9.55 -6.00
N GLY A 71 24.21 -8.75 -6.49
CA GLY A 71 24.82 -8.93 -7.81
C GLY A 71 24.17 -8.14 -8.96
N SER A 72 23.07 -7.41 -8.73
CA SER A 72 22.49 -6.52 -9.74
C SER A 72 23.29 -5.20 -9.84
N GLY A 73 23.89 -4.91 -10.99
CA GLY A 73 24.73 -3.72 -11.20
C GLY A 73 24.00 -2.36 -11.22
N SER A 74 22.66 -2.32 -11.17
CA SER A 74 21.87 -1.08 -11.28
C SER A 74 21.19 -0.67 -9.97
N SER A 75 21.93 -0.67 -8.86
CA SER A 75 21.35 -0.42 -7.53
C SER A 75 20.85 1.02 -7.36
N GLU A 76 21.54 2.03 -7.87
CA GLU A 76 21.16 3.44 -7.71
C GLU A 76 19.86 3.79 -8.43
N GLN A 77 19.71 3.37 -9.68
CA GLN A 77 18.49 3.63 -10.47
C GLN A 77 17.25 2.98 -9.81
N LEU A 78 17.42 1.78 -9.25
CA LEU A 78 16.35 1.07 -8.56
C LEU A 78 15.98 1.73 -7.22
N VAL A 79 16.96 2.20 -6.44
CA VAL A 79 16.70 2.99 -5.23
C VAL A 79 15.95 4.27 -5.57
N GLN A 80 16.31 4.94 -6.67
CA GLN A 80 15.60 6.13 -7.13
C GLN A 80 14.16 5.81 -7.56
N ARG A 81 13.91 4.68 -8.23
CA ARG A 81 12.54 4.24 -8.56
C ARG A 81 11.70 3.99 -7.30
N ILE A 82 12.26 3.34 -6.28
CA ILE A 82 11.58 3.14 -4.99
C ILE A 82 11.23 4.49 -4.36
N ARG A 83 12.20 5.41 -4.32
CA ARG A 83 12.00 6.76 -3.77
C ARG A 83 10.89 7.51 -4.50
N THR A 84 10.91 7.51 -5.83
CA THR A 84 9.92 8.19 -6.65
C THR A 84 8.53 7.56 -6.45
N ALA A 85 8.42 6.23 -6.51
CA ALA A 85 7.16 5.52 -6.31
C ALA A 85 6.56 5.84 -4.94
N SER A 86 7.38 5.82 -3.88
CA SER A 86 6.96 6.15 -2.52
C SER A 86 6.57 7.63 -2.39
N ALA A 87 7.40 8.57 -2.86
CA ALA A 87 7.10 10.00 -2.77
C ALA A 87 5.80 10.40 -3.46
N PHE A 88 5.51 9.83 -4.63
CA PHE A 88 4.26 10.09 -5.35
C PHE A 88 3.08 9.25 -4.84
N GLY A 89 3.33 8.06 -4.31
CA GLY A 89 2.31 7.12 -3.87
C GLY A 89 1.73 7.41 -2.49
N LEU A 90 2.53 8.00 -1.60
CA LEU A 90 2.19 8.17 -0.18
C LEU A 90 0.95 9.04 0.03
N LEU A 91 0.84 10.16 -0.69
CA LEU A 91 -0.30 11.07 -0.57
C LEU A 91 -1.61 10.45 -1.12
N PRO A 92 -1.64 9.89 -2.34
CA PRO A 92 -2.80 9.13 -2.83
C PRO A 92 -3.20 7.96 -1.92
N ILE A 93 -2.25 7.22 -1.36
CA ILE A 93 -2.54 6.13 -0.41
C ILE A 93 -3.21 6.68 0.84
N ALA A 94 -2.64 7.72 1.45
CA ALA A 94 -3.15 8.28 2.69
C ALA A 94 -4.55 8.86 2.50
N ILE A 95 -4.77 9.67 1.45
CA ILE A 95 -6.06 10.31 1.20
C ILE A 95 -7.09 9.31 0.68
N GLY A 96 -6.74 8.55 -0.36
CA GLY A 96 -7.64 7.60 -1.01
C GLY A 96 -8.06 6.49 -0.06
N GLY A 97 -7.10 5.89 0.66
CA GLY A 97 -7.38 4.83 1.61
C GLY A 97 -8.12 5.32 2.86
N PHE A 98 -7.83 6.53 3.34
CA PHE A 98 -8.64 7.12 4.41
C PHE A 98 -10.08 7.35 3.97
N TRP A 99 -10.29 7.89 2.77
CA TRP A 99 -11.62 8.21 2.26
C TRP A 99 -12.47 6.96 2.00
N SER A 100 -11.88 5.90 1.45
CA SER A 100 -12.59 4.64 1.26
C SER A 100 -12.88 3.92 2.58
N GLY A 101 -11.95 3.93 3.53
CA GLY A 101 -12.18 3.44 4.88
C GLY A 101 -13.33 4.17 5.59
N LEU A 102 -13.39 5.50 5.43
CA LEU A 102 -14.49 6.32 5.94
C LEU A 102 -15.81 6.01 5.24
N GLY A 103 -15.78 5.78 3.92
CA GLY A 103 -16.96 5.40 3.14
C GLY A 103 -17.65 4.16 3.71
N LEU A 104 -16.90 3.10 4.01
CA LEU A 104 -17.44 1.89 4.65
C LEU A 104 -17.99 2.14 6.06
N ALA A 105 -17.33 2.98 6.86
CA ALA A 105 -17.80 3.33 8.20
C ALA A 105 -19.10 4.16 8.16
N LEU A 106 -19.22 5.09 7.20
CA LEU A 106 -20.41 5.92 7.00
C LEU A 106 -21.59 5.15 6.41
N LEU A 107 -21.32 4.06 5.68
CA LEU A 107 -22.36 3.15 5.19
C LEU A 107 -23.04 2.36 6.31
N GLY A 108 -22.60 2.51 7.57
CA GLY A 108 -23.26 1.93 8.73
C GLY A 108 -23.03 0.42 8.84
N ALA A 109 -21.89 -0.08 8.37
CA ALA A 109 -21.51 -1.47 8.57
C ALA A 109 -21.55 -1.80 10.06
N ASP A 110 -22.37 -2.79 10.43
CA ASP A 110 -22.59 -3.17 11.81
C ASP A 110 -21.25 -3.64 12.42
N SER A 111 -20.88 -3.16 13.61
CA SER A 111 -19.51 -3.36 14.14
C SER A 111 -19.18 -4.83 14.41
N ASN A 112 -20.20 -5.67 14.54
CA ASN A 112 -20.07 -7.12 14.73
C ASN A 112 -20.25 -7.94 13.44
N SER A 113 -20.45 -7.27 12.29
CA SER A 113 -20.54 -7.91 10.97
C SER A 113 -19.16 -8.20 10.38
N SER A 114 -19.11 -9.12 9.41
CA SER A 114 -17.88 -9.41 8.64
C SER A 114 -17.33 -8.17 7.95
N ALA A 115 -18.22 -7.30 7.45
CA ALA A 115 -17.84 -6.01 6.86
C ALA A 115 -17.21 -5.08 7.92
N GLY A 116 -17.82 -4.95 9.09
CA GLY A 116 -17.30 -4.14 10.20
C GLY A 116 -15.91 -4.59 10.66
N ILE A 117 -15.71 -5.91 10.80
CA ILE A 117 -14.39 -6.48 11.16
C ILE A 117 -13.35 -6.19 10.06
N ALA A 118 -13.71 -6.39 8.79
CA ALA A 118 -12.81 -6.09 7.68
C ALA A 118 -12.41 -4.60 7.66
N VAL A 119 -13.34 -3.69 7.89
CA VAL A 119 -13.07 -2.24 7.99
C VAL A 119 -12.15 -1.92 9.16
N PHE A 120 -12.41 -2.49 10.32
CA PHE A 120 -11.56 -2.31 11.50
C PHE A 120 -10.12 -2.74 11.21
N VAL A 121 -9.93 -3.95 10.69
CA VAL A 121 -8.62 -4.48 10.31
C VAL A 121 -7.96 -3.60 9.24
N TYR A 122 -8.73 -3.11 8.26
CA TYR A 122 -8.24 -2.26 7.19
C TYR A 122 -7.61 -0.96 7.73
N GLN A 123 -8.22 -0.33 8.74
CA GLN A 123 -7.68 0.91 9.31
C GLN A 123 -6.28 0.72 9.91
N PHE A 124 -6.02 -0.41 10.59
CA PHE A 124 -4.68 -0.73 11.09
C PHE A 124 -3.70 -0.99 9.96
N ILE A 125 -4.13 -1.72 8.91
CA ILE A 125 -3.27 -2.00 7.75
C ILE A 125 -2.97 -0.71 6.98
N LEU A 126 -3.93 0.20 6.81
CA LEU A 126 -3.75 1.51 6.20
C LEU A 126 -2.67 2.32 6.93
N VAL A 127 -2.81 2.47 8.26
CA VAL A 127 -1.82 3.21 9.06
C VAL A 127 -0.45 2.55 8.96
N ALA A 128 -0.39 1.22 9.08
CA ALA A 128 0.85 0.48 8.96
C ALA A 128 1.49 0.65 7.57
N ALA A 129 0.69 0.63 6.49
CA ALA A 129 1.15 0.82 5.12
C ALA A 129 1.70 2.23 4.88
N VAL A 130 1.04 3.27 5.39
CA VAL A 130 1.51 4.66 5.31
C VAL A 130 2.83 4.82 6.07
N LEU A 131 2.93 4.30 7.29
CA LEU A 131 4.14 4.38 8.09
C LEU A 131 5.30 3.57 7.46
N ALA A 132 5.00 2.38 6.93
CA ALA A 132 6.00 1.56 6.24
C ALA A 132 6.51 2.24 4.96
N ASP A 133 5.62 2.86 4.18
CA ASP A 133 6.00 3.61 2.99
C ASP A 133 6.84 4.84 3.33
N LEU A 134 6.48 5.57 4.38
CA LEU A 134 7.30 6.68 4.89
C LEU A 134 8.69 6.19 5.31
N ALA A 135 8.77 5.03 5.99
CA ALA A 135 10.04 4.43 6.37
C ALA A 135 10.86 4.00 5.13
N VAL A 136 10.22 3.48 4.08
CA VAL A 136 10.87 3.17 2.79
C VAL A 136 11.41 4.44 2.14
N LEU A 137 10.61 5.51 2.10
CA LEU A 137 11.02 6.80 1.54
C LEU A 137 12.26 7.32 2.25
N VAL A 138 12.21 7.43 3.58
CA VAL A 138 13.34 7.89 4.40
C VAL A 138 14.55 6.97 4.23
N ALA A 139 14.36 5.66 4.29
CA ALA A 139 15.43 4.69 4.11
C ALA A 139 16.10 4.81 2.73
N SER A 140 15.35 5.13 1.67
CA SER A 140 15.86 5.34 0.31
C SER A 140 16.79 6.54 0.21
N PHE A 141 16.61 7.58 1.04
CA PHE A 141 17.53 8.72 1.14
C PHE A 141 18.80 8.37 1.92
N LEU A 142 18.74 7.37 2.80
CA LEU A 142 19.84 6.95 3.67
C LEU A 142 20.71 5.82 3.07
N VAL A 143 20.41 5.35 1.86
CA VAL A 143 21.27 4.42 1.14
C VAL A 143 22.46 5.21 0.60
N LYS A 144 23.67 4.81 0.99
CA LYS A 144 24.91 5.40 0.48
C LYS A 144 25.23 4.76 -0.88
N PRO A 145 25.66 5.55 -1.89
CA PRO A 145 26.22 4.99 -3.12
C PRO A 145 27.44 4.14 -2.76
N ALA A 146 27.62 3.01 -3.45
CA ALA A 146 28.80 2.18 -3.25
C ALA A 146 30.04 3.00 -3.67
N PRO A 147 31.16 2.95 -2.92
CA PRO A 147 32.38 3.60 -3.36
C PRO A 147 32.78 3.01 -4.71
N ILE A 148 33.05 3.91 -5.68
CA ILE A 148 33.58 3.53 -6.98
C ILE A 148 34.95 2.91 -6.71
N SER A 149 35.08 1.59 -6.88
CA SER A 149 36.38 0.95 -6.92
C SER A 149 37.04 1.32 -8.24
N SER A 150 37.94 2.30 -8.20
CA SER A 150 38.89 2.62 -9.27
C SER A 150 39.95 1.52 -9.38
#